data_AF-A0A7C2AC02-F1
#
_entry.id   AF-A0A7C2AC02-F1
#
_cell.length_a   1.000
_cell.length_b   1.000
_cell.length_c   1.000
_cell.angle_alpha   90.00
_cell.angle_beta   90.00
_cell.angle_gamma   90.00
#
_symmetry.space_group_name_H-M   'P 1'
#
loop_
_entity.id
_entity.type
_entity.pdbx_description
1 polymer ?
#
loop_
_entity_poly.entity_id
_entity_poly.type
_entity_poly.pdbx_seq_one_letter_code
_entity_poly.pdbx_strand_id
1 'polypeptide(L)'
;MKENRNIRIIIRPVENSQGEHIAYYTNEFLKATFSVHIKDNIFGALALHSFAEMIRKTYGKNYRSGEIDFKIASEAMSFQNKAVLDVVAGVKAFCA
;
A
#
# COMPACT_ATOMS: atom_id res chain seq x y z
N MET A 1 -24.16 3.49 -2.00
CA MET A 1 -22.91 2.67 -2.05
C MET A 1 -21.75 3.61 -1.78
N LYS A 2 -20.90 3.34 -0.77
CA LYS A 2 -19.68 4.14 -0.56
C LYS A 2 -18.89 4.12 -1.87
N GLU A 3 -18.50 5.29 -2.33
CA GLU A 3 -17.85 5.47 -3.62
C GLU A 3 -16.54 4.65 -3.68
N ASN A 4 -16.58 3.46 -4.29
CA ASN A 4 -15.39 2.65 -4.62
C ASN A 4 -14.62 3.32 -5.77
N ARG A 5 -14.18 4.57 -5.58
CA ARG A 5 -13.39 5.28 -6.59
C ARG A 5 -12.03 4.61 -6.74
N ASN A 6 -11.30 4.42 -5.64
CA ASN A 6 -9.91 3.95 -5.63
C ASN A 6 -9.75 2.69 -4.75
N ILE A 7 -8.73 1.88 -5.06
CA ILE A 7 -8.27 0.79 -4.20
C ILE A 7 -7.51 1.40 -3.02
N ARG A 8 -7.91 1.07 -1.79
CA ARG A 8 -7.19 1.55 -0.60
C ARG A 8 -6.27 0.48 -0.04
N ILE A 9 -4.99 0.80 0.06
CA ILE A 9 -3.99 0.01 0.79
C ILE A 9 -3.65 0.75 2.09
N ILE A 10 -3.84 0.09 3.23
CA ILE A 10 -3.54 0.69 4.53
C ILE A 10 -2.19 0.17 5.01
N ILE A 11 -1.35 1.06 5.53
CA ILE A 11 -0.03 0.70 6.09
C ILE A 11 -0.01 0.99 7.59
N ARG A 12 0.41 0.00 8.38
CA ARG A 12 0.54 0.09 9.84
C ARG A 12 1.91 -0.40 10.29
N PRO A 13 2.46 0.13 11.40
CA PRO A 13 3.71 -0.39 11.93
C PRO A 13 3.45 -1.76 12.57
N VAL A 14 4.49 -2.58 12.65
CA VAL A 14 4.47 -3.80 13.46
C VAL A 14 4.83 -3.43 14.90
N GLU A 15 3.99 -3.82 15.85
CA GLU A 15 4.24 -3.56 17.27
C GLU A 15 5.58 -4.18 17.70
N ASN A 16 6.34 -3.45 18.52
CA ASN A 16 7.64 -3.86 19.03
C ASN A 16 8.72 -4.12 17.97
N SER A 17 8.56 -3.58 16.75
CA SER A 17 9.57 -3.69 15.69
C SER A 17 9.91 -2.31 15.09
N GLN A 18 11.20 -2.03 14.97
CA GLN A 18 11.73 -0.79 14.40
C GLN A 18 11.85 -0.95 12.87
N GLY A 19 11.15 -0.09 12.12
CA GLY A 19 11.21 -0.07 10.65
C GLY A 19 10.52 -1.25 9.97
N GLU A 20 9.60 -1.94 10.63
CA GLU A 20 8.77 -2.98 10.04
C GLU A 20 7.30 -2.54 9.94
N HIS A 21 6.68 -2.84 8.81
CA HIS A 21 5.36 -2.36 8.46
C HIS A 21 4.54 -3.43 7.76
N ILE A 22 3.24 -3.46 8.01
CA ILE A 22 2.29 -4.29 7.27
C ILE A 22 1.44 -3.37 6.40
N ALA A 23 1.50 -3.58 5.09
CA ALA A 23 0.56 -3.00 4.15
C ALA A 23 -0.54 -4.03 3.83
N TYR A 24 -1.81 -3.62 3.85
CA TYR A 24 -2.93 -4.51 3.62
C TYR A 24 -4.07 -3.90 2.81
N TYR A 25 -4.76 -4.77 2.08
CA TYR A 25 -5.94 -4.49 1.29
C TYR A 25 -7.05 -5.47 1.68
N THR A 26 -8.25 -4.95 1.95
CA THR A 26 -9.43 -5.77 2.25
C THR A 26 -10.36 -5.80 1.04
N ASN A 27 -10.65 -7.00 0.54
CA ASN A 27 -11.63 -7.21 -0.50
C ASN A 27 -12.98 -7.59 0.12
N GLU A 28 -13.93 -6.65 0.09
CA GLU A 28 -15.27 -6.82 0.68
C GLU A 28 -16.13 -7.89 0.00
N PHE A 29 -15.87 -8.21 -1.27
CA PHE A 29 -16.61 -9.25 -2.00
C PHE A 29 -16.11 -10.63 -1.63
N LEU A 30 -14.80 -10.82 -1.57
CA LEU A 30 -14.18 -12.10 -1.21
C LEU A 30 -14.17 -12.37 0.30
N LYS A 31 -14.49 -11.36 1.13
CA LYS A 31 -14.36 -11.42 2.59
C LYS A 31 -12.95 -11.84 3.03
N ALA A 32 -11.94 -11.28 2.34
CA ALA A 32 -10.54 -11.63 2.55
C ALA A 32 -9.64 -10.39 2.65
N THR A 33 -8.57 -10.50 3.43
CA THR A 33 -7.52 -9.49 3.55
C THR A 33 -6.21 -10.04 3.00
N PHE A 34 -5.62 -9.29 2.08
CA PHE A 34 -4.28 -9.55 1.56
C PHE A 34 -3.31 -8.59 2.24
N SER A 35 -2.15 -9.08 2.65
CA SER A 35 -1.14 -8.26 3.32
C SER A 35 0.26 -8.62 2.88
N VAL A 36 1.14 -7.62 2.89
CA VAL A 36 2.59 -7.79 2.74
C VAL A 36 3.30 -7.20 3.95
N HIS A 37 4.26 -7.94 4.49
CA HIS A 37 5.16 -7.46 5.54
C HIS A 37 6.42 -6.89 4.87
N ILE A 38 6.75 -5.64 5.18
CA ILE A 38 7.87 -4.92 4.57
C ILE A 38 8.77 -4.31 5.65
N LYS A 39 10.04 -4.15 5.31
CA LYS A 39 11.02 -3.37 6.08
C LYS A 39 11.21 -1.99 5.45
N ASP A 40 11.60 -0.99 6.23
CA ASP A 40 11.88 0.36 5.76
C ASP A 40 13.23 0.44 5.03
N ASN A 41 13.29 -0.19 3.86
CA ASN A 41 14.46 -0.20 2.97
C ASN A 41 14.01 -0.32 1.51
N ILE A 42 14.97 -0.27 0.58
CA ILE A 42 14.70 -0.30 -0.86
C ILE A 42 13.95 -1.58 -1.31
N PHE A 43 14.25 -2.72 -0.69
CA PHE A 43 13.57 -3.98 -1.01
C PHE A 43 12.13 -3.99 -0.49
N GLY A 44 11.89 -3.38 0.67
CA GLY A 44 10.54 -3.16 1.18
C GLY A 44 9.72 -2.23 0.31
N ALA A 45 10.32 -1.18 -0.26
CA ALA A 45 9.68 -0.33 -1.26
C ALA A 45 9.29 -1.11 -2.52
N LEU A 46 10.20 -1.96 -3.04
CA LEU A 46 9.92 -2.84 -4.18
C LEU A 46 8.80 -3.84 -3.89
N ALA A 47 8.79 -4.42 -2.69
CA ALA A 47 7.75 -5.35 -2.24
C ALA A 47 6.39 -4.64 -2.13
N LEU A 48 6.36 -3.43 -1.56
CA LEU A 48 5.14 -2.62 -1.46
C LEU A 48 4.59 -2.24 -2.84
N HIS A 49 5.47 -1.79 -3.75
CA HIS A 49 5.11 -1.50 -5.13
C HIS A 49 4.53 -2.74 -5.83
N SER A 50 5.23 -3.87 -5.74
CA SER A 50 4.79 -5.13 -6.37
C SER A 50 3.45 -5.61 -5.82
N PHE A 51 3.23 -5.48 -4.50
CA PHE A 51 1.96 -5.77 -3.87
C PHE A 51 0.84 -4.88 -4.42
N ALA A 52 1.06 -3.57 -4.49
CA ALA A 52 0.08 -2.62 -5.02
C ALA A 52 -0.27 -2.91 -6.49
N GLU A 53 0.72 -3.22 -7.32
CA GLU A 53 0.53 -3.63 -8.71
C GLU A 53 -0.30 -4.91 -8.85
N MET A 54 -0.02 -5.92 -8.01
CA MET A 54 -0.80 -7.15 -7.98
C MET A 54 -2.27 -6.87 -7.64
N ILE A 55 -2.54 -6.09 -6.59
CA ILE A 55 -3.91 -5.73 -6.21
C ILE A 55 -4.60 -4.95 -7.33
N ARG A 56 -3.91 -3.99 -7.95
CA ARG A 56 -4.44 -3.21 -9.08
C ARG A 56 -4.80 -4.08 -10.27
N LYS A 57 -3.89 -4.95 -10.71
CA LYS A 57 -4.09 -5.82 -11.88
C LYS A 57 -5.22 -6.83 -11.65
N THR A 58 -5.29 -7.41 -10.45
CA THR A 58 -6.28 -8.44 -10.14
C THR A 58 -7.66 -7.87 -9.83
N TYR A 59 -7.74 -6.75 -9.11
CA TYR A 59 -9.01 -6.23 -8.58
C TYR A 59 -9.39 -4.84 -9.08
N GLY A 60 -8.52 -4.14 -9.82
CA GLY A 60 -8.76 -2.76 -10.25
C GLY A 60 -9.99 -2.55 -11.11
N LYS A 61 -10.40 -3.57 -11.88
CA LYS A 61 -11.65 -3.54 -12.68
C LYS A 61 -12.91 -3.42 -11.82
N ASN A 62 -12.82 -3.73 -10.52
CA ASN A 62 -13.93 -3.63 -9.58
C ASN A 62 -14.07 -2.20 -8.98
N TYR A 63 -13.17 -1.28 -9.34
CA TYR A 63 -13.12 0.10 -8.87
C TYR A 63 -13.23 1.06 -10.05
N ARG A 64 -13.73 2.28 -9.78
CA ARG A 64 -14.00 3.25 -10.86
C ARG A 64 -12.73 3.80 -11.53
N SER A 65 -11.67 4.05 -10.76
CA SER A 65 -10.40 4.56 -11.29
C SER A 65 -9.34 3.47 -11.42
N GLY A 66 -9.42 2.40 -10.61
CA GLY A 66 -8.34 1.43 -10.46
C GLY A 66 -7.06 2.00 -9.83
N GLU A 67 -7.07 3.26 -9.38
CA GLU A 67 -5.94 3.89 -8.73
C GLU A 67 -5.72 3.32 -7.32
N ILE A 68 -4.45 3.26 -6.91
CA ILE A 68 -4.06 2.89 -5.54
C ILE A 68 -3.97 4.16 -4.69
N ASP A 69 -4.67 4.16 -3.56
CA ASP A 69 -4.60 5.16 -2.49
C ASP A 69 -3.94 4.51 -1.26
N PHE A 70 -2.77 5.01 -0.87
CA PHE A 70 -2.08 4.55 0.33
C PHE A 70 -2.52 5.38 1.53
N LYS A 71 -3.00 4.71 2.58
CA LYS A 71 -3.35 5.35 3.85
C LYS A 71 -2.45 4.84 4.96
N ILE A 72 -1.71 5.73 5.61
CA ILE A 72 -0.95 5.40 6.82
C ILE A 72 -1.92 5.44 8.02
N ALA A 73 -1.96 4.37 8.81
CA ALA A 73 -2.91 4.22 9.91
C ALA A 73 -2.54 4.99 11.19
N SER A 74 -1.29 5.43 11.33
CA SER A 74 -0.79 6.15 12.51
C SER A 74 -0.06 7.41 12.11
N GLU A 75 -0.42 8.54 12.72
CA GLU A 75 0.22 9.86 12.52
C GLU A 75 1.67 9.89 13.03
N ALA A 76 2.04 8.96 13.92
CA ALA A 76 3.40 8.85 14.46
C ALA A 76 4.36 8.02 13.59
N MET A 77 3.91 7.51 12.43
CA MET A 77 4.77 6.74 11.53
C MET A 77 5.56 7.67 10.60
N SER A 78 6.89 7.65 10.73
CA SER A 78 7.79 8.27 9.77
C SER A 78 8.62 7.18 9.07
N PHE A 79 8.30 6.91 7.80
CA PHE A 79 9.24 6.20 6.94
C PHE A 79 10.50 7.07 6.81
N GLN A 80 11.65 6.48 7.06
CA GLN A 80 12.93 7.14 6.90
C GLN A 80 13.48 6.91 5.49
N ASN A 81 13.11 5.80 4.84
CA ASN A 81 13.58 5.49 3.51
C ASN A 81 12.80 6.27 2.44
N LYS A 82 13.53 7.08 1.67
CA LYS A 82 12.96 7.85 0.55
C LYS A 82 12.25 6.98 -0.49
N ALA A 83 12.73 5.77 -0.79
CA ALA A 83 12.08 4.92 -1.79
C ALA A 83 10.70 4.44 -1.31
N VAL A 84 10.54 4.18 -0.01
CA VAL A 84 9.22 3.84 0.56
C VAL A 84 8.31 5.06 0.54
N LEU A 85 8.83 6.24 0.90
CA LEU A 85 8.10 7.49 0.80
C LEU A 85 7.64 7.80 -0.64
N ASP A 86 8.48 7.57 -1.64
CA ASP A 86 8.14 7.80 -3.05
C ASP A 86 6.99 6.89 -3.51
N VAL A 87 6.99 5.62 -3.10
CA VAL A 87 5.89 4.68 -3.39
C VAL A 87 4.58 5.13 -2.73
N VAL A 88 4.64 5.61 -1.49
CA VAL A 88 3.47 6.06 -0.72
C VAL A 88 2.96 7.42 -1.22
N ALA A 89 3.85 8.35 -1.57
CA ALA A 89 3.53 9.71 -1.98
C ALA A 89 2.96 9.81 -3.40
N GLY A 90 3.24 8.83 -4.26
CA GLY A 90 2.61 8.78 -5.56
C GLY A 90 3.36 7.92 -6.54
N VAL A 91 2.63 6.93 -7.07
CA VAL A 91 2.88 6.27 -8.36
C VAL A 91 2.71 7.28 -9.52
N LYS A 92 3.49 8.37 -9.48
CA LYS A 92 3.70 9.36 -10.55
C LYS A 92 5.17 9.72 -10.76
N ALA A 93 6.11 9.18 -9.98
CA ALA A 93 7.53 9.56 -10.04
C ALA A 93 8.47 8.52 -10.70
N PHE A 94 7.99 7.35 -11.14
CA PHE A 94 8.86 6.28 -11.66
C PHE A 94 9.00 6.23 -13.20
N CYS A 95 8.74 7.34 -13.88
CA CYS A 95 9.10 7.51 -15.29
C CYS A 95 10.21 8.56 -15.40
N ALA A 96 11.44 8.09 -15.50
CA ALA A 96 12.56 8.79 -16.10
C ALA A 96 13.13 7.90 -17.20
#